data_AF-A0A9E3GDG7-F1
#
_entry.id   AF-A0A9E3GDG7-F1
#
_cell.length_a   1.000
_cell.length_b   1.000
_cell.length_c   1.000
_cell.angle_alpha   90.00
_cell.angle_beta   90.00
_cell.angle_gamma   90.00
#
_symmetry.space_group_name_H-M   'P 1'
#
loop_
_entity.id
_entity.type
_entity.pdbx_description
1 polymer ?
#
loop_
_entity_poly.entity_id
_entity_poly.type
_entity_poly.pdbx_seq_one_letter_code
_entity_poly.pdbx_strand_id
1 'polypeptide(L)'
;MDDWAETDLAWELAEIASLHLPERDRTVVYTAIGAGYSYTAITKLLETIDGANMPVPAALVERLVDWLRAYAHHDSAAYLRELLDSIRSVS
;
A
#
# COMPACT_ATOMS: atom_id res chain seq x y z
N MET A 1 -0.79 -16.23 9.01
CA MET A 1 -0.83 -14.94 8.32
C MET A 1 -0.77 -15.31 6.86
N ASP A 2 -1.86 -15.11 6.13
CA ASP A 2 -1.92 -15.49 4.72
C ASP A 2 -1.11 -14.48 3.91
N ASP A 3 0.15 -14.81 3.62
CA ASP A 3 1.02 -14.01 2.73
C ASP A 3 0.31 -13.67 1.40
N TRP A 4 -0.61 -14.55 0.98
CA TRP A 4 -1.43 -14.39 -0.21
C TRP A 4 -2.36 -13.19 -0.14
N ALA A 5 -2.94 -12.90 1.03
CA ALA A 5 -3.83 -11.75 1.21
C ALA A 5 -3.06 -10.42 1.16
N GLU A 6 -1.81 -10.41 1.64
CA GLU A 6 -0.95 -9.23 1.59
C GLU A 6 -0.40 -8.97 0.19
N THR A 7 0.02 -10.02 -0.51
CA THR A 7 0.47 -9.90 -1.91
C THR A 7 -0.67 -9.41 -2.82
N ASP A 8 -1.90 -9.87 -2.62
CA ASP A 8 -3.09 -9.41 -3.35
C ASP A 8 -3.35 -7.91 -3.12
N LEU A 9 -3.29 -7.46 -1.86
CA LEU A 9 -3.38 -6.03 -1.51
C LEU A 9 -2.30 -5.19 -2.19
N ALA A 10 -1.06 -5.71 -2.22
CA ALA A 10 0.04 -5.01 -2.86
C ALA A 10 -0.18 -4.87 -4.38
N TRP A 11 -0.70 -5.90 -5.05
CA TRP A 11 -1.04 -5.84 -6.48
C TRP A 11 -2.16 -4.85 -6.79
N GLU A 12 -3.26 -4.85 -6.01
CA GLU A 12 -4.36 -3.90 -6.20
C GLU A 12 -3.90 -2.44 -6.06
N LEU A 13 -3.06 -2.16 -5.06
CA LEU A 13 -2.44 -0.85 -4.90
C LEU A 13 -1.50 -0.51 -6.06
N ALA A 14 -0.77 -1.50 -6.58
CA ALA A 14 0.14 -1.31 -7.70
C ALA A 14 -0.60 -0.90 -8.97
N GLU A 15 -1.77 -1.48 -9.24
CA GLU A 15 -2.60 -1.11 -10.39
C GLU A 15 -3.07 0.35 -10.29
N ILE A 16 -3.50 0.80 -9.10
CA ILE A 16 -3.91 2.19 -8.86
C ILE A 16 -2.72 3.14 -9.04
N ALA A 17 -1.58 2.82 -8.42
CA ALA A 17 -0.40 3.68 -8.47
C ALA A 17 0.33 3.63 -9.81
N SER A 18 0.10 2.61 -10.64
CA SER A 18 0.84 2.36 -11.88
C SER A 18 0.87 3.57 -12.81
N LEU A 19 -0.23 4.32 -12.90
CA LEU A 19 -0.37 5.49 -13.77
C LEU A 19 0.52 6.68 -13.34
N HIS A 20 0.91 6.74 -12.07
CA HIS A 20 1.69 7.83 -11.49
C HIS A 20 3.09 7.40 -11.05
N LEU A 21 3.39 6.10 -11.05
CA LEU A 21 4.71 5.56 -10.79
C LEU A 21 5.65 5.73 -12.01
N PRO A 22 6.83 6.35 -11.84
CA PRO A 22 7.87 6.29 -12.86
C PRO A 22 8.32 4.83 -13.07
N GLU A 23 8.74 4.48 -14.29
CA GLU A 23 9.09 3.09 -14.67
C GLU A 23 10.11 2.44 -13.72
N ARG A 24 11.06 3.23 -13.22
CA ARG A 24 12.06 2.76 -12.25
C ARG A 24 11.42 2.30 -10.95
N ASP A 25 10.49 3.06 -10.41
CA ASP A 25 9.82 2.75 -9.16
C ASP A 25 8.83 1.60 -9.33
N ARG A 26 8.17 1.52 -10.50
CA ARG A 26 7.31 0.38 -10.86
C ARG A 26 8.09 -0.94 -10.86
N THR A 27 9.29 -0.95 -11.44
CA THR A 27 10.16 -2.13 -11.46
C THR A 27 10.56 -2.57 -10.05
N VAL A 28 10.90 -1.62 -9.18
CA VAL A 28 11.27 -1.89 -7.79
C VAL A 28 10.09 -2.46 -7.01
N VAL A 29 8.90 -1.86 -7.16
CA VAL A 29 7.68 -2.32 -6.48
C VAL A 29 7.29 -3.72 -6.93
N TYR A 30 7.22 -3.99 -8.24
CA TYR A 30 6.82 -5.32 -8.74
C TYR A 30 7.82 -6.41 -8.35
N THR A 31 9.12 -6.08 -8.31
CA THR A 31 10.14 -7.00 -7.81
C THR A 31 9.97 -7.27 -6.31
N ALA A 32 9.67 -6.23 -5.51
CA ALA A 32 9.45 -6.37 -4.08
C ALA A 32 8.23 -7.24 -3.78
N ILE A 33 7.11 -7.04 -4.49
CA ILE A 33 5.90 -7.87 -4.36
C ILE A 33 6.22 -9.32 -4.72
N GLY A 34 6.87 -9.57 -5.86
CA GLY A 34 7.22 -10.93 -6.30
C GLY A 34 8.23 -11.65 -5.40
N ALA A 35 9.04 -10.91 -4.65
CA ALA A 35 9.99 -11.44 -3.68
C ALA A 35 9.41 -11.60 -2.26
N GLY A 36 8.13 -11.27 -2.05
CA GLY A 36 7.46 -11.40 -0.75
C GLY A 36 7.70 -10.22 0.20
N TYR A 37 8.29 -9.12 -0.26
CA TYR A 37 8.46 -7.88 0.52
C TYR A 37 7.22 -6.98 0.41
N SER A 38 6.04 -7.57 0.62
CA SER A 38 4.76 -6.91 0.37
C SER A 38 4.54 -5.70 1.29
N TYR A 39 4.93 -5.76 2.56
CA TYR A 39 4.91 -4.61 3.48
C TYR A 39 5.65 -3.37 2.92
N THR A 40 6.87 -3.56 2.42
CA THR A 40 7.69 -2.49 1.84
C THR A 40 7.06 -1.97 0.55
N ALA A 41 6.51 -2.88 -0.27
CA ALA A 41 5.82 -2.51 -1.50
C ALA A 41 4.55 -1.68 -1.21
N ILE A 42 3.70 -2.11 -0.27
CA ILE A 42 2.49 -1.41 0.16
C ILE A 42 2.83 -0.02 0.68
N THR A 43 3.88 0.12 1.50
CA THR A 43 4.32 1.43 2.02
C THR A 43 4.69 2.38 0.87
N LYS A 44 5.53 1.92 -0.06
CA LYS A 44 5.95 2.71 -1.23
C LYS A 44 4.78 3.13 -2.12
N LEU A 45 3.81 2.24 -2.28
CA LEU A 45 2.60 2.50 -3.06
C LEU A 45 1.71 3.54 -2.40
N LEU A 46 1.52 3.46 -1.08
CA LEU A 46 0.73 4.44 -0.32
C LEU A 46 1.38 5.82 -0.32
N GLU A 47 2.71 5.91 -0.16
CA GLU A 47 3.45 7.18 -0.31
C GLU A 47 3.22 7.83 -1.68
N THR A 48 3.19 7.02 -2.74
CA THR A 48 2.96 7.51 -4.10
C THR A 48 1.53 7.99 -4.30
N ILE A 49 0.56 7.24 -3.76
CA ILE A 49 -0.87 7.57 -3.80
C ILE A 49 -1.14 8.88 -3.04
N ASP A 50 -0.61 9.01 -1.83
CA ASP A 50 -0.74 10.20 -1.00
C ASP A 50 -0.11 11.42 -1.69
N GLY A 51 1.14 11.29 -2.16
CA GLY A 51 1.84 12.37 -2.86
C GLY A 51 1.16 12.81 -4.17
N ALA A 52 0.47 11.91 -4.85
CA ALA A 52 -0.30 12.21 -6.07
C ALA A 52 -1.76 12.57 -5.81
N ASN A 53 -2.22 12.54 -4.54
CA ASN A 53 -3.63 12.72 -4.16
C ASN A 53 -4.58 11.81 -4.96
N MET A 54 -4.19 10.56 -5.17
CA MET A 54 -5.00 9.60 -5.92
C MET A 54 -6.16 9.07 -5.07
N PRO A 55 -7.39 9.05 -5.60
CA PRO A 55 -8.52 8.45 -4.90
C PRO A 55 -8.32 6.93 -4.81
N VAL A 56 -8.49 6.38 -3.60
CA VAL A 56 -8.44 4.94 -3.35
C VAL A 56 -9.84 4.43 -3.02
N PRO A 57 -10.30 3.31 -3.60
CA PRO A 57 -11.59 2.73 -3.25
C PRO A 57 -11.71 2.46 -1.75
N ALA A 58 -12.81 2.88 -1.13
CA ALA A 58 -13.03 2.72 0.32
C ALA A 58 -12.93 1.26 0.77
N ALA A 59 -13.39 0.30 -0.04
CA ALA A 59 -13.26 -1.13 0.25
C ALA A 59 -11.80 -1.60 0.33
N LEU A 60 -10.90 -1.03 -0.50
CA LEU A 60 -9.47 -1.33 -0.44
C LEU A 60 -8.83 -0.71 0.82
N VAL A 61 -9.24 0.51 1.19
CA VAL A 61 -8.81 1.16 2.43
C VAL A 61 -9.22 0.33 3.66
N GLU A 62 -10.44 -0.18 3.72
CA GLU A 62 -10.89 -1.05 4.82
C GLU A 62 -10.03 -2.31 4.94
N ARG A 63 -9.76 -2.98 3.81
CA ARG A 63 -8.87 -4.15 3.80
C ARG A 63 -7.44 -3.81 4.25
N LEU A 64 -6.91 -2.64 3.87
CA LEU A 64 -5.60 -2.18 4.32
C LEU A 64 -5.57 -1.87 5.82
N VAL A 65 -6.65 -1.33 6.37
CA VAL A 65 -6.80 -1.11 7.82
C VAL A 65 -6.84 -2.45 8.56
N ASP A 66 -7.58 -3.43 8.07
CA ASP A 66 -7.64 -4.77 8.67
C ASP A 66 -6.31 -5.51 8.57
N TRP A 67 -5.62 -5.41 7.44
CA TRP A 67 -4.26 -5.91 7.29
C TRP A 67 -3.30 -5.23 8.28
N LEU A 68 -3.32 -3.89 8.38
CA LEU A 68 -2.44 -3.15 9.28
C LEU A 68 -2.70 -3.45 10.75
N ARG A 69 -3.95 -3.77 11.14
CA ARG A 69 -4.27 -4.24 12.50
C ARG A 69 -3.52 -5.52 12.88
N ALA A 70 -3.27 -6.42 11.92
CA ALA A 70 -2.47 -7.61 12.15
C ALA A 70 -0.97 -7.30 12.38
N TYR A 71 -0.53 -6.11 11.97
CA TYR A 71 0.84 -5.58 12.13
C TYR A 71 0.96 -4.51 13.23
N ALA A 72 -0.08 -4.30 14.06
CA ALA A 72 -0.15 -3.20 15.04
C ALA A 72 0.98 -3.17 16.09
N HIS A 73 1.73 -4.26 16.25
CA HIS A 73 2.88 -4.35 17.16
C HIS A 73 4.22 -3.93 16.52
N HIS A 74 4.24 -3.63 15.22
CA HIS A 74 5.42 -3.21 14.50
C HIS A 74 5.54 -1.68 14.54
N ASP A 75 6.69 -1.12 14.91
CA ASP A 75 6.90 0.34 15.04
C ASP A 75 6.53 1.10 13.75
N SER A 76 6.78 0.49 12.60
CA SER A 76 6.45 1.08 11.29
C SER A 76 4.94 1.13 10.98
N ALA A 77 4.08 0.47 11.77
CA ALA A 77 2.64 0.47 11.54
C ALA A 77 1.98 1.82 11.84
N ALA A 78 2.55 2.62 12.74
CA ALA A 78 2.07 3.97 13.03
C ALA A 78 2.16 4.87 11.78
N TYR A 79 3.29 4.80 11.08
CA TYR A 79 3.51 5.57 9.85
C TYR A 79 2.52 5.21 8.73
N LEU A 80 2.31 3.92 8.49
CA LEU A 80 1.30 3.45 7.52
C LEU A 80 -0.11 3.90 7.89
N ARG A 81 -0.42 3.98 9.18
CA ARG A 81 -1.73 4.45 9.65
C ARG A 81 -1.95 5.92 9.34
N GLU A 82 -0.93 6.76 9.54
CA GLU A 82 -0.98 8.18 9.19
C GLU A 82 -1.18 8.38 7.68
N LEU A 83 -0.46 7.63 6.85
CA LEU A 83 -0.64 7.64 5.39
C LEU A 83 -2.08 7.26 4.99
N LEU A 84 -2.64 6.20 5.57
CA LEU A 84 -4.02 5.79 5.29
C LEU A 84 -5.05 6.84 5.72
N ASP A 85 -4.86 7.49 6.87
CA ASP A 85 -5.77 8.54 7.33
C ASP A 85 -5.67 9.80 6.44
N SER A 86 -4.49 10.12 5.90
CA SER A 86 -4.32 11.19 4.91
C SER A 86 -5.10 10.90 3.62
N ILE A 87 -4.93 9.70 3.05
CA ILE A 87 -5.63 9.27 1.83
C ILE A 87 -7.16 9.29 2.02
N ARG A 88 -7.64 8.89 3.20
CA ARG A 88 -9.07 8.94 3.58
C ARG A 88 -9.63 10.36 3.68
N SER A 89 -8.79 11.35 3.97
CA SER A 89 -9.23 12.74 4.08
C SER A 89 -9.39 13.42 2.72
N VAL A 90 -8.81 12.86 1.66
CA VAL A 90 -8.83 13.43 0.29
C VAL A 90 -9.87 12.74 -0.60
N SER A 91 -10.31 11.53 -0.25
CA SER A 91 -11.34 10.74 -0.94
C SER A 91 -12.76 11.07 -0.47
#